data_AF-S7UHE5-F1
#
_entry.id   AF-S7UHE5-F1
#
_cell.length_a   1.000
_cell.length_b   1.000
_cell.length_c   1.000
_cell.angle_alpha   90.00
_cell.angle_beta   90.00
_cell.angle_gamma   90.00
#
_symmetry.space_group_name_H-M   'P 1'
#
loop_
_entity.id
_entity.type
_entity.pdbx_description
1 polymer ?
#
loop_
_entity_poly.entity_id
_entity_poly.type
_entity_poly.pdbx_seq_one_letter_code
_entity_poly.pdbx_strand_id
1 'polypeptide(L)'
;MIYRILTAFFGFLLLAPIGNMVVEAALGRPFDTGDAITGVVLWSAVVIAIVYKAPTCAKAWRRIFLTCGVLCFAVPLAKMGSVPPAFAGAAVVGSGIVSIFPGTFFLIVGLLTGRNKQIIIIKESEGAQARTSHEG
;
A
#
# COMPACT_ATOMS: atom_id res chain seq x y z
N MET A 1 -18.17 7.70 -6.84
CA MET A 1 -18.18 7.44 -5.38
C MET A 1 -18.05 5.96 -5.05
N ILE A 2 -18.86 5.07 -5.65
CA ILE A 2 -18.86 3.62 -5.39
C ILE A 2 -17.47 2.95 -5.46
N TYR A 3 -16.67 3.26 -6.49
CA TYR A 3 -15.33 2.69 -6.63
C TYR A 3 -14.36 3.07 -5.50
N ARG A 4 -14.59 4.21 -4.82
CA ARG A 4 -13.78 4.66 -3.67
C ARG A 4 -14.10 3.88 -2.40
N ILE A 5 -15.38 3.53 -2.23
CA ILE A 5 -15.85 2.70 -1.11
C ILE A 5 -15.29 1.28 -1.26
N LEU A 6 -15.35 0.72 -2.48
CA LEU A 6 -14.74 -0.59 -2.76
C LEU A 6 -13.23 -0.59 -2.50
N THR A 7 -12.50 0.45 -2.94
CA THR A 7 -11.06 0.55 -2.65
C THR A 7 -10.76 0.63 -1.16
N ALA A 8 -11.56 1.39 -0.41
CA ALA A 8 -11.38 1.48 1.05
C ALA A 8 -11.67 0.15 1.73
N PHE A 9 -12.76 -0.54 1.34
CA PHE A 9 -13.13 -1.82 1.93
C PHE A 9 -12.09 -2.91 1.67
N PHE A 10 -11.71 -3.12 0.39
CA PHE A 10 -10.69 -4.10 0.04
C PHE A 10 -9.30 -3.72 0.57
N GLY A 11 -8.97 -2.42 0.54
CA GLY A 11 -7.72 -1.92 1.11
C GLY A 11 -7.62 -2.16 2.61
N PHE A 12 -8.71 -1.98 3.35
CA PHE A 12 -8.79 -2.29 4.77
C PHE A 12 -8.62 -3.78 5.03
N LEU A 13 -9.34 -4.62 4.30
CA LEU A 13 -9.29 -6.08 4.47
C LEU A 13 -7.87 -6.65 4.23
N LEU A 14 -7.09 -5.98 3.38
CA LEU A 14 -5.72 -6.35 3.08
C LEU A 14 -4.71 -5.73 4.07
N LEU A 15 -4.84 -4.44 4.41
CA LEU A 15 -3.89 -3.71 5.24
C LEU A 15 -4.02 -4.04 6.73
N ALA A 16 -5.24 -4.20 7.24
CA ALA A 16 -5.51 -4.41 8.67
C ALA A 16 -4.79 -5.63 9.28
N PRO A 17 -4.84 -6.84 8.69
CA PRO A 17 -4.14 -7.99 9.26
C PRO A 17 -2.62 -7.82 9.24
N ILE A 18 -2.05 -7.30 8.13
CA ILE A 18 -0.61 -7.08 7.99
C ILE A 18 -0.13 -6.02 8.99
N GLY A 19 -0.89 -4.93 9.11
CA GLY A 19 -0.57 -3.86 10.03
C GLY A 19 -0.61 -4.31 11.49
N ASN A 20 -1.61 -5.12 11.88
CA ASN A 20 -1.69 -5.64 13.24
C ASN A 20 -0.50 -6.54 13.58
N MET A 21 -0.07 -7.39 12.63
CA MET A 21 1.13 -8.20 12.78
C MET A 21 2.39 -7.35 13.02
N VAL A 22 2.52 -6.18 12.39
CA VAL A 22 3.65 -5.26 12.62
C VAL A 22 3.60 -4.66 14.02
N VAL A 23 2.44 -4.18 14.45
CA VAL A 23 2.27 -3.53 15.76
C VAL A 23 2.55 -4.53 16.88
N GLU A 24 2.01 -5.72 16.80
CA GLU A 24 2.25 -6.77 17.80
C GLU A 24 3.71 -7.24 17.80
N ALA A 25 4.31 -7.42 16.61
CA ALA A 25 5.73 -7.76 16.50
C ALA A 25 6.63 -6.69 17.10
N ALA A 26 6.28 -5.40 16.93
CA ALA A 26 7.02 -4.27 17.47
C ALA A 26 6.86 -4.14 18.99
N LEU A 27 5.68 -4.47 19.53
CA LEU A 27 5.38 -4.42 20.96
C LEU A 27 5.78 -5.70 21.71
N GLY A 28 6.24 -6.74 21.01
CA GLY A 28 6.60 -8.03 21.61
C GLY A 28 5.41 -8.75 22.25
N ARG A 29 4.18 -8.46 21.82
CA ARG A 29 2.96 -9.04 22.38
C ARG A 29 2.52 -10.28 21.59
N PRO A 30 1.94 -11.30 22.26
CA PRO A 30 1.30 -12.41 21.55
C PRO A 30 0.08 -11.90 20.77
N PHE A 31 -0.26 -12.59 19.68
CA PHE A 31 -1.43 -12.29 18.85
C PHE A 31 -2.69 -12.58 19.68
N ASP A 32 -3.30 -11.53 20.22
CA ASP A 32 -4.43 -11.66 21.13
C ASP A 32 -5.68 -11.02 20.51
N THR A 33 -6.73 -11.81 20.35
CA THR A 33 -7.96 -11.42 19.64
C THR A 33 -8.65 -10.21 20.30
N GLY A 34 -8.37 -9.94 21.58
CA GLY A 34 -8.93 -8.83 22.34
C GLY A 34 -8.53 -7.43 21.87
N ASP A 35 -7.35 -7.26 21.27
CA ASP A 35 -6.85 -5.96 20.78
C ASP A 35 -7.23 -5.70 19.31
N ALA A 36 -8.01 -6.61 18.70
CA ALA A 36 -8.44 -6.53 17.30
C ALA A 36 -9.27 -5.26 17.02
N ILE A 37 -10.02 -4.75 18.00
CA ILE A 37 -10.83 -3.54 17.83
C ILE A 37 -9.92 -2.32 17.64
N THR A 38 -8.89 -2.17 18.46
CA THR A 38 -7.90 -1.10 18.36
C THR A 38 -7.19 -1.14 17.01
N GLY A 39 -6.77 -2.34 16.57
CA GLY A 39 -6.19 -2.56 15.25
C GLY A 39 -7.14 -2.17 14.12
N VAL A 40 -8.39 -2.61 14.17
CA VAL A 40 -9.41 -2.27 13.16
C VAL A 40 -9.62 -0.76 13.05
N VAL A 41 -9.73 -0.04 14.18
CA VAL A 41 -9.93 1.42 14.17
C VAL A 41 -8.70 2.15 13.65
N LEU A 42 -7.50 1.76 14.10
CA LEU A 42 -6.25 2.36 13.65
C LEU A 42 -6.05 2.17 12.13
N TRP A 43 -6.17 0.93 11.65
CA TRP A 43 -5.90 0.61 10.25
C TRP A 43 -7.01 1.09 9.30
N SER A 44 -8.26 1.15 9.75
CA SER A 44 -9.34 1.77 8.97
C SER A 44 -9.09 3.27 8.78
N ALA A 45 -8.65 4.00 9.81
CA ALA A 45 -8.28 5.41 9.69
C ALA A 45 -7.13 5.62 8.68
N VAL A 46 -6.12 4.75 8.69
CA VAL A 46 -4.99 4.78 7.73
C VAL A 46 -5.49 4.60 6.29
N VAL A 47 -6.34 3.61 6.02
CA VAL A 47 -6.88 3.37 4.68
C VAL A 47 -7.75 4.52 4.20
N ILE A 48 -8.61 5.03 5.07
CA ILE A 48 -9.44 6.21 4.78
C ILE A 48 -8.53 7.38 4.40
N ALA A 49 -7.51 7.69 5.19
CA ALA A 49 -6.57 8.77 4.89
C ALA A 49 -5.90 8.60 3.50
N ILE A 50 -5.49 7.38 3.15
CA ILE A 50 -4.87 7.07 1.86
C ILE A 50 -5.85 7.30 0.70
N VAL A 51 -7.10 6.81 0.80
CA VAL A 51 -8.11 6.88 -0.25
C VAL A 51 -8.64 8.29 -0.47
N TYR A 52 -8.79 9.08 0.61
CA TYR A 52 -9.24 10.47 0.52
C TYR A 52 -8.16 11.39 -0.04
N LYS A 53 -6.87 11.16 0.27
CA LYS A 53 -5.75 11.94 -0.30
C LYS A 53 -5.34 11.54 -1.72
N ALA A 54 -5.99 10.55 -2.35
CA ALA A 54 -5.67 10.13 -3.71
C ALA A 54 -6.62 10.76 -4.74
N PRO A 55 -6.11 11.38 -5.83
CA PRO A 55 -6.96 12.00 -6.85
C PRO A 55 -7.61 10.98 -7.79
N THR A 56 -7.10 9.74 -7.86
CA THR A 56 -7.66 8.67 -8.70
C THR A 56 -7.63 7.31 -7.97
N CYS A 57 -8.54 6.40 -8.32
CA CYS A 57 -8.58 5.04 -7.75
C CYS A 57 -7.27 4.27 -7.99
N ALA A 58 -6.66 4.42 -9.17
CA ALA A 58 -5.37 3.79 -9.47
C ALA A 58 -4.24 4.27 -8.54
N LYS A 59 -4.23 5.55 -8.18
CA LYS A 59 -3.26 6.10 -7.21
C LYS A 59 -3.56 5.65 -5.78
N ALA A 60 -4.84 5.46 -5.42
CA ALA A 60 -5.22 4.91 -4.11
C ALA A 60 -4.72 3.47 -3.95
N TRP A 61 -5.00 2.60 -4.93
CA TRP A 61 -4.50 1.22 -4.96
C TRP A 61 -2.97 1.14 -4.91
N ARG A 62 -2.28 1.98 -5.68
CA ARG A 62 -0.82 2.08 -5.62
C ARG A 62 -0.32 2.33 -4.19
N ARG A 63 -0.89 3.30 -3.50
CA ARG A 63 -0.49 3.63 -2.13
C ARG A 63 -0.80 2.48 -1.17
N ILE A 64 -1.96 1.83 -1.28
CA ILE A 64 -2.32 0.68 -0.45
C ILE A 64 -1.33 -0.48 -0.63
N PHE A 65 -1.04 -0.86 -1.87
CA PHE A 65 -0.09 -1.94 -2.14
C PHE A 65 1.33 -1.61 -1.70
N LEU A 66 1.77 -0.36 -1.88
CA LEU A 66 3.06 0.09 -1.36
C LEU A 66 3.10 0.05 0.16
N THR A 67 2.06 0.51 0.86
CA THR A 67 2.01 0.42 2.32
C THR A 67 2.01 -1.03 2.81
N CYS A 68 1.30 -1.93 2.13
CA CYS A 68 1.31 -3.36 2.47
C CYS A 68 2.68 -3.98 2.24
N GLY A 69 3.31 -3.69 1.10
CA GLY A 69 4.67 -4.14 0.80
C GLY A 69 5.67 -3.69 1.85
N VAL A 70 5.65 -2.40 2.21
CA VAL A 70 6.54 -1.84 3.25
C VAL A 70 6.27 -2.45 4.63
N LEU A 71 5.00 -2.59 5.02
CA LEU A 71 4.64 -3.21 6.30
C LEU A 71 5.07 -4.68 6.38
N CYS A 72 4.94 -5.43 5.27
CA CYS A 72 5.45 -6.79 5.20
C CYS A 72 6.96 -6.87 5.47
N PHE A 73 7.77 -5.92 5.00
CA PHE A 73 9.19 -5.85 5.36
C PHE A 73 9.44 -5.38 6.80
N ALA A 74 8.53 -4.57 7.34
CA ALA A 74 8.62 -4.12 8.73
C ALA A 74 8.38 -5.25 9.75
N VAL A 75 7.58 -6.28 9.43
CA VAL A 75 7.32 -7.43 10.33
C VAL A 75 8.62 -8.17 10.74
N PRO A 76 9.46 -8.70 9.82
CA PRO A 76 10.68 -9.40 10.19
C PRO A 76 11.70 -8.47 10.86
N LEU A 77 11.76 -7.19 10.47
CA LEU A 77 12.59 -6.18 11.14
C LEU A 77 12.16 -5.95 12.59
N ALA A 78 10.85 -5.85 12.84
CA ALA A 78 10.30 -5.67 14.19
C ALA A 78 10.58 -6.90 15.08
N LYS A 79 10.51 -8.12 14.51
CA LYS A 79 10.83 -9.35 15.25
C LYS A 79 12.32 -9.51 15.55
N MET A 80 13.23 -8.96 14.76
CA MET A 80 14.66 -9.02 15.11
C MET A 80 15.00 -8.26 16.40
N GLY A 81 14.23 -7.23 16.76
CA GLY A 81 14.44 -6.47 18.00
C GLY A 81 13.94 -7.15 19.27
N SER A 82 13.01 -8.11 19.16
CA SER A 82 12.32 -8.72 20.31
C SER A 82 12.77 -10.15 20.65
N VAL A 83 13.65 -10.75 19.85
CA VAL A 83 14.08 -12.15 20.00
C VAL A 83 15.51 -12.20 20.58
N PRO A 84 15.81 -13.09 21.54
CA PRO A 84 17.18 -13.29 22.00
C PRO A 84 18.11 -13.65 20.84
N PRO A 85 19.36 -13.17 20.82
CA PRO A 85 20.28 -13.36 19.68
C PRO A 85 20.51 -14.84 19.32
N ALA A 86 20.36 -15.76 20.28
CA ALA A 86 20.44 -17.21 20.06
C ALA A 86 19.33 -17.77 19.15
N PHE A 87 18.18 -17.10 19.05
CA PHE A 87 17.03 -17.54 18.25
C PHE A 87 16.67 -16.58 17.10
N ALA A 88 17.43 -15.50 16.94
CA ALA A 88 17.20 -14.49 15.90
C ALA A 88 17.20 -15.10 14.50
N GLY A 89 18.08 -16.07 14.22
CA GLY A 89 18.13 -16.77 12.93
C GLY A 89 16.84 -17.54 12.60
N ALA A 90 16.28 -18.27 13.57
CA ALA A 90 15.04 -19.02 13.38
C ALA A 90 13.82 -18.10 13.25
N ALA A 91 13.78 -17.01 14.01
CA ALA A 91 12.72 -16.00 13.92
C ALA A 91 12.73 -15.28 12.56
N VAL A 92 13.91 -14.97 12.01
CA VAL A 92 14.06 -14.35 10.69
C VAL A 92 13.68 -15.31 9.56
N VAL A 93 14.06 -16.59 9.64
CA VAL A 93 13.73 -17.58 8.60
C VAL A 93 12.23 -17.91 8.59
N GLY A 94 11.61 -18.09 9.77
CA GLY A 94 10.19 -18.41 9.87
C GLY A 94 9.25 -17.25 9.51
N SER A 95 9.63 -16.01 9.87
CA SER A 95 8.84 -14.83 9.52
C SER A 95 9.18 -14.26 8.13
N GLY A 96 10.43 -14.40 7.69
CA GLY A 96 10.94 -13.84 6.45
C GLY A 96 10.27 -14.44 5.22
N ILE A 97 10.10 -15.75 5.10
CA ILE A 97 9.46 -16.34 3.91
C ILE A 97 7.99 -15.92 3.80
N VAL A 98 7.28 -15.89 4.93
CA VAL A 98 5.85 -15.57 4.99
C VAL A 98 5.57 -14.08 4.79
N SER A 99 6.55 -13.21 5.04
CA SER A 99 6.38 -11.74 4.94
C SER A 99 7.11 -11.13 3.74
N ILE A 100 8.32 -11.58 3.41
CA ILE A 100 9.13 -11.04 2.30
C ILE A 100 8.53 -11.40 0.95
N PHE A 101 8.00 -12.62 0.78
CA PHE A 101 7.39 -13.03 -0.49
C PHE A 101 6.15 -12.19 -0.85
N PRO A 102 5.09 -12.12 -0.01
CA PRO A 102 3.95 -11.26 -0.30
C PRO A 102 4.34 -9.78 -0.27
N GLY A 103 5.29 -9.37 0.59
CA GLY A 103 5.79 -8.00 0.61
C GLY A 103 6.40 -7.55 -0.72
N THR A 104 7.27 -8.39 -1.29
CA THR A 104 7.88 -8.17 -2.61
C THR A 104 6.81 -8.15 -3.70
N PHE A 105 5.86 -9.08 -3.67
CA PHE A 105 4.74 -9.11 -4.62
C PHE A 105 3.90 -7.84 -4.56
N PHE A 106 3.50 -7.39 -3.36
CA PHE A 106 2.75 -6.15 -3.19
C PHE A 106 3.54 -4.92 -3.62
N LEU A 107 4.85 -4.90 -3.40
CA LEU A 107 5.72 -3.83 -3.89
C LEU A 107 5.75 -3.78 -5.42
N ILE A 108 5.96 -4.93 -6.08
CA ILE A 108 5.97 -5.02 -7.54
C ILE A 108 4.61 -4.62 -8.11
N VAL A 109 3.52 -5.19 -7.61
CA VAL A 109 2.16 -4.87 -8.06
C VAL A 109 1.83 -3.41 -7.78
N GLY A 110 2.21 -2.86 -6.63
CA GLY A 110 2.01 -1.45 -6.28
C GLY A 110 2.80 -0.49 -7.18
N LEU A 111 4.03 -0.83 -7.55
CA LEU A 111 4.86 -0.09 -8.50
C LEU A 111 4.29 -0.14 -9.93
N LEU A 112 3.76 -1.30 -10.33
CA LEU A 112 3.13 -1.49 -11.64
C LEU A 112 1.76 -0.79 -11.71
N THR A 113 0.99 -0.81 -10.63
CA THR A 113 -0.36 -0.23 -10.55
C THR A 113 -0.28 1.30 -10.57
N GLY A 114 -0.98 1.94 -11.51
CA GLY A 114 -1.04 3.40 -11.57
C GLY A 114 0.16 4.09 -12.22
N ARG A 115 1.00 3.36 -12.97
CA ARG A 115 1.74 3.98 -14.08
C ARG A 115 0.70 4.49 -15.09
N ASN A 116 0.32 5.75 -14.93
CA ASN A 116 -0.31 6.48 -16.01
C ASN A 116 0.69 6.48 -17.17
N LYS A 117 0.38 5.74 -18.23
CA LYS A 117 0.82 6.15 -19.56
C LYS A 117 0.25 7.56 -19.73
N GLN A 118 1.06 8.60 -19.47
CA GLN A 118 0.70 9.94 -19.88
C GLN A 118 0.53 9.84 -21.40
N ILE A 119 -0.73 9.83 -21.83
CA ILE A 119 -1.09 10.06 -23.22
C ILE A 119 -0.61 11.49 -23.45
N ILE A 120 0.53 11.62 -24.14
CA ILE A 120 0.98 12.89 -24.68
C ILE A 120 -0.09 13.25 -25.71
N ILE A 121 -1.14 13.94 -25.26
CA ILE A 121 -2.06 14.62 -26.15
C ILE A 121 -1.25 15.80 -26.64
N ILE A 122 -0.50 15.58 -27.72
CA ILE A 122 0.08 16.66 -28.50
C ILE A 122 -1.13 17.50 -28.91
N LYS A 123 -1.24 18.71 -28.34
CA LYS A 123 -2.16 19.71 -28.84
C LYS A 123 -1.73 20.06 -30.27
N GLU A 124 -2.24 19.35 -31.27
CA GLU A 124 -2.19 19.80 -32.67
C GLU A 124 -3.25 20.87 -32.99
N SER A 125 -3.86 21.49 -31.98
CA SER A 125 -4.95 22.45 -32.17
C SER A 125 -4.54 23.92 -32.28
N GLU A 126 -3.24 24.26 -32.20
CA GLU A 126 -2.81 25.68 -32.25
C GLU A 126 -2.08 26.07 -33.55
N GLY A 127 -1.75 25.09 -34.41
CA GLY A 127 -1.08 25.35 -35.70
C GLY A 127 -2.01 25.39 -36.92
N ALA A 128 -3.18 24.75 -36.86
CA ALA A 128 -4.11 24.66 -38.00
C ALA A 128 -5.00 25.90 -38.16
N GLN A 129 -5.26 26.63 -37.07
CA GLN A 129 -6.15 27.80 -37.07
C GLN A 129 -5.45 29.11 -37.50
N ALA A 130 -4.12 29.13 -37.53
CA ALA A 130 -3.34 30.29 -37.97
C ALA A 130 -3.20 30.39 -39.50
N ARG A 131 -3.46 29.31 -40.25
CA ARG A 131 -3.31 29.30 -41.72
C ARG A 131 -4.56 29.68 -42.50
N THR A 132 -5.73 29.70 -41.88
CA THR A 132 -6.99 30.06 -42.55
C THR A 132 -7.36 31.55 -42.40
N SER A 133 -6.57 32.34 -41.67
CA SER A 133 -6.81 33.78 -41.50
C SER A 133 -5.99 34.67 -42.43
N HIS A 134 -5.19 34.08 -43.34
CA HIS A 134 -4.32 34.83 -44.27
C HIS A 134 -4.71 34.67 -45.75
N GLU A 135 -5.82 33.99 -46.05
CA GLU A 135 -6.40 33.87 -47.41
C GLU A 135 -7.72 34.64 -47.57
N GLY A 136 -7.86 35.78 -46.88
CA GLY A 136 -8.97 36.72 -47.02
C GLY A 136 -8.53 38.01 -47.70
#